data_AF-A0A4R6P520-F1
#
_entry.id   AF-A0A4R6P520-F1
#
_cell.length_a   1.000
_cell.length_b   1.000
_cell.length_c   1.000
_cell.angle_alpha   90.00
_cell.angle_beta   90.00
_cell.angle_gamma   90.00
#
_symmetry.space_group_name_H-M   'P 1'
#
loop_
_entity.id
_entity.type
_entity.pdbx_description
1 polymer ?
#
loop_
_entity_poly.entity_id
_entity_poly.type
_entity_poly.pdbx_seq_one_letter_code
_entity_poly.pdbx_strand_id
1 'polypeptide(L)'
;MSHTNFYTRAALASVSCAAAAIAFGIGPAHAAGSTTVSPAGANVSATNSGTVKFVAGSVTVTCTTSSTTGAVPAAPNNSNPSGPVTVPIAAPSITGCTTSMWGVSATVTTSGSWAITGQNGSPITGSLVIPTGGAVIKTSGLATCTAVVAPTAPANVAGSWTNGSPSTVSLNNASAPIKVTGGFGCPTSSTTGTVTATYKVNNTTNPSVPITVGP
;
A
#
# COMPACT_ATOMS: atom_id res chain seq x y z
N MET A 1 14.53 -74.15 -12.22
CA MET A 1 15.04 -72.76 -12.24
C MET A 1 14.56 -72.07 -10.97
N SER A 2 15.42 -71.23 -10.37
CA SER A 2 15.17 -70.38 -9.18
C SER A 2 15.35 -71.04 -7.80
N HIS A 3 16.04 -70.51 -6.77
CA HIS A 3 17.09 -69.48 -6.52
C HIS A 3 17.40 -69.64 -4.99
N THR A 4 18.59 -70.05 -4.56
CA THR A 4 19.70 -69.27 -3.95
C THR A 4 19.36 -68.34 -2.76
N ASN A 5 19.87 -68.72 -1.57
CA ASN A 5 20.43 -67.98 -0.41
C ASN A 5 20.17 -66.46 -0.26
N PHE A 6 19.97 -65.98 0.99
CA PHE A 6 21.00 -65.30 1.80
C PHE A 6 20.42 -64.69 3.09
N TYR A 7 21.18 -64.84 4.19
CA TYR A 7 20.97 -64.20 5.48
C TYR A 7 21.26 -62.69 5.41
N THR A 8 20.45 -61.84 6.04
CA THR A 8 20.89 -60.50 6.47
C THR A 8 20.11 -60.06 7.70
N ARG A 9 20.79 -59.94 8.85
CA ARG A 9 20.29 -59.28 10.06
C ARG A 9 20.52 -57.78 9.89
N ALA A 10 19.46 -56.99 9.77
CA ALA A 10 19.54 -55.54 9.76
C ALA A 10 19.28 -55.00 11.19
N ALA A 11 20.29 -54.36 11.77
CA ALA A 11 20.16 -53.60 13.01
C ALA A 11 19.57 -52.22 12.69
N LEU A 12 18.40 -51.91 13.25
CA LEU A 12 17.77 -50.60 13.17
C LEU A 12 18.41 -49.69 14.23
N ALA A 13 19.34 -48.82 13.82
CA ALA A 13 19.81 -47.70 14.63
C ALA A 13 18.90 -46.49 14.35
N SER A 14 17.94 -46.23 15.24
CA SER A 14 17.10 -45.03 15.20
C SER A 14 17.89 -43.82 15.69
N VAL A 15 18.45 -43.04 14.76
CA VAL A 15 18.97 -41.70 15.04
C VAL A 15 17.78 -40.74 15.09
N SER A 16 17.32 -40.43 16.29
CA SER A 16 16.33 -39.39 16.54
C SER A 16 17.01 -38.01 16.42
N CYS A 17 16.93 -37.40 15.24
CA CYS A 17 17.15 -35.97 15.09
C CYS A 17 16.02 -35.23 15.80
N ALA A 18 16.30 -34.67 16.97
CA ALA A 18 15.43 -33.70 17.62
C ALA A 18 15.37 -32.44 16.74
N ALA A 19 14.31 -32.32 15.93
CA ALA A 19 13.96 -31.07 15.30
C ALA A 19 13.48 -30.11 16.40
N ALA A 20 14.33 -29.16 16.78
CA ALA A 20 13.91 -28.02 17.57
C ALA A 20 12.92 -27.21 16.73
N ALA A 21 11.62 -27.41 16.97
CA ALA A 21 10.59 -26.54 16.44
C ALA A 21 10.77 -25.14 17.06
N ILE A 22 11.35 -24.22 16.30
CA ILE A 22 11.37 -22.81 16.64
C ILE A 22 9.92 -22.33 16.49
N ALA A 23 9.19 -22.31 17.61
CA ALA A 23 7.91 -21.64 17.70
C ALA A 23 8.18 -20.14 17.57
N PHE A 24 8.11 -19.62 16.34
CA PHE A 24 7.91 -18.19 16.15
C PHE A 24 6.62 -17.82 16.87
N GLY A 25 6.70 -16.89 17.82
CA GLY A 25 5.56 -16.35 18.53
C GLY A 25 4.59 -15.67 17.56
N ILE A 26 3.72 -16.45 16.93
CA ILE A 26 2.42 -15.98 16.50
C ILE A 26 1.61 -15.77 17.76
N GLY A 27 1.68 -14.54 18.30
CA GLY A 27 0.60 -14.06 19.15
C GLY A 27 -0.75 -14.28 18.46
N PRO A 28 -1.86 -14.35 19.21
CA PRO A 28 -3.16 -14.60 18.61
C PRO A 28 -3.38 -13.65 17.44
N ALA A 29 -3.61 -14.21 16.26
CA ALA A 29 -4.12 -13.43 15.14
C ALA A 29 -5.44 -12.85 15.63
N HIS A 30 -5.45 -11.57 15.99
CA HIS A 30 -6.68 -10.86 16.28
C HIS A 30 -7.56 -11.06 15.05
N ALA A 31 -8.69 -11.75 15.23
CA ALA A 31 -9.67 -11.89 14.17
C ALA A 31 -9.99 -10.47 13.69
N ALA A 32 -9.75 -10.20 12.40
CA ALA A 32 -10.08 -8.91 11.81
C ALA A 32 -11.56 -8.66 12.08
N GLY A 33 -11.87 -7.59 12.81
CA GLY A 33 -13.25 -7.27 13.16
C GLY A 33 -14.08 -6.94 11.91
N SER A 34 -15.40 -7.07 12.04
CA SER A 34 -16.33 -6.55 11.04
C SER A 34 -15.97 -5.11 10.71
N THR A 35 -15.96 -4.78 9.42
CA THR A 35 -15.72 -3.45 8.93
C THR A 35 -16.85 -3.02 8.03
N THR A 36 -17.36 -1.82 8.26
CA THR A 36 -18.33 -1.13 7.43
C THR A 36 -17.81 0.27 7.13
N VAL A 37 -17.83 0.65 5.85
CA VAL A 37 -17.58 2.03 5.41
C VAL A 37 -18.91 2.70 5.13
N SER A 38 -19.16 3.83 5.79
CA SER A 38 -20.44 4.55 5.70
C SER A 38 -20.23 6.01 5.30
N PRO A 39 -21.21 6.65 4.63
CA PRO A 39 -22.46 6.07 4.12
C PRO A 39 -22.26 5.23 2.86
N ALA A 40 -23.05 4.16 2.70
CA ALA A 40 -23.02 3.33 1.50
C ALA A 40 -23.40 4.15 0.25
N GLY A 41 -22.71 3.91 -0.86
CA GLY A 41 -22.98 4.60 -2.13
C GLY A 41 -22.58 6.08 -2.16
N ALA A 42 -22.03 6.64 -1.08
CA ALA A 42 -21.63 8.03 -1.06
C ALA A 42 -20.40 8.28 -1.94
N ASN A 43 -20.46 9.32 -2.77
CA ASN A 43 -19.31 9.82 -3.51
C ASN A 43 -18.29 10.42 -2.53
N VAL A 44 -17.01 10.14 -2.77
CA VAL A 44 -15.90 10.59 -1.95
C VAL A 44 -14.90 11.39 -2.77
N SER A 45 -14.27 12.37 -2.12
CA SER A 45 -13.05 13.00 -2.61
C SER A 45 -11.97 12.88 -1.56
N ALA A 46 -10.75 12.55 -1.98
CA ALA A 46 -9.57 12.59 -1.13
C ALA A 46 -8.62 13.66 -1.62
N THR A 47 -8.20 14.57 -0.73
CA THR A 47 -7.23 15.63 -1.05
C THR A 47 -6.16 15.66 0.04
N ASN A 48 -4.90 15.82 -0.35
CA ASN A 48 -3.81 15.90 0.60
C ASN A 48 -3.96 17.12 1.52
N SER A 49 -3.58 16.94 2.78
CA SER A 49 -3.37 18.00 3.76
C SER A 49 -1.87 18.11 4.00
N GLY A 50 -1.27 19.25 3.63
CA GLY A 50 0.18 19.40 3.60
C GLY A 50 0.78 18.95 2.28
N THR A 51 1.92 18.26 2.28
CA THR A 51 2.62 17.81 1.07
C THR A 51 2.56 16.30 0.90
N VAL A 52 2.68 15.82 -0.34
CA VAL A 52 2.96 14.41 -0.65
C VAL A 52 4.45 14.26 -0.91
N LYS A 53 5.11 13.34 -0.20
CA LYS A 53 6.54 13.08 -0.35
C LYS A 53 6.77 11.66 -0.83
N PHE A 54 7.60 11.50 -1.84
CA PHE A 54 8.13 10.23 -2.32
C PHE A 54 9.63 10.19 -2.08
N VAL A 55 10.15 9.10 -1.51
CA VAL A 55 11.58 8.93 -1.26
C VAL A 55 12.07 7.64 -1.89
N ALA A 56 13.18 7.73 -2.63
CA ALA A 56 13.89 6.58 -3.17
C ALA A 56 15.40 6.83 -3.03
N GLY A 57 16.10 6.01 -2.24
CA GLY A 57 17.50 6.25 -1.89
C GLY A 57 17.68 7.64 -1.26
N SER A 58 18.57 8.45 -1.83
CA SER A 58 18.83 9.83 -1.39
C SER A 58 17.91 10.88 -2.04
N VAL A 59 17.07 10.49 -3.00
CA VAL A 59 16.21 11.42 -3.75
C VAL A 59 14.85 11.53 -3.07
N THR A 60 14.43 12.77 -2.80
CA THR A 60 13.09 13.09 -2.34
C THR A 60 12.36 13.91 -3.39
N VAL A 61 11.14 13.50 -3.74
CA VAL A 61 10.21 14.27 -4.56
C VAL A 61 9.09 14.77 -3.64
N THR A 62 8.86 16.08 -3.62
CA THR A 62 7.80 16.71 -2.82
C THR A 62 6.79 17.37 -3.75
N CYS A 63 5.53 16.94 -3.67
CA CYS A 63 4.41 17.48 -4.44
C CYS A 63 3.46 18.24 -3.51
N THR A 64 2.94 19.37 -4.00
CA THR A 64 2.06 20.25 -3.21
C THR A 64 0.61 19.80 -3.22
N THR A 65 0.18 19.15 -4.30
CA THR A 65 -1.23 18.79 -4.50
C THR A 65 -1.35 17.35 -4.97
N SER A 66 -2.25 16.61 -4.34
CA SER A 66 -2.69 15.27 -4.70
C SER A 66 -4.18 15.15 -4.40
N SER A 67 -4.97 14.81 -5.42
CA SER A 67 -6.41 14.66 -5.28
C SER A 67 -6.95 13.51 -6.11
N THR A 68 -7.97 12.83 -5.58
CA THR A 68 -8.71 11.78 -6.28
C THR A 68 -10.18 11.76 -5.83
N THR A 69 -11.00 11.05 -6.58
CA THR A 69 -12.43 10.84 -6.32
C THR A 69 -12.76 9.36 -6.40
N GLY A 70 -13.81 8.94 -5.72
CA GLY A 70 -14.33 7.58 -5.77
C GLY A 70 -15.75 7.51 -5.24
N ALA A 71 -16.21 6.31 -4.92
CA ALA A 71 -17.48 6.11 -4.24
C ALA A 71 -17.37 4.94 -3.26
N VAL A 72 -17.92 5.12 -2.06
CA VAL A 72 -18.13 4.00 -1.14
C VAL A 72 -19.03 2.99 -1.85
N PRO A 73 -18.72 1.67 -1.83
CA PRO A 73 -19.61 0.67 -2.40
C PRO A 73 -21.05 0.82 -1.88
N ALA A 74 -22.04 0.44 -2.70
CA ALA A 74 -23.42 0.35 -2.22
C ALA A 74 -23.57 -0.84 -1.25
N ALA A 75 -24.54 -0.76 -0.33
CA ALA A 75 -24.85 -1.89 0.54
C ALA A 75 -25.34 -3.10 -0.29
N PRO A 76 -24.98 -4.34 0.08
CA PRO A 76 -24.22 -4.72 1.28
C PRO A 76 -22.68 -4.69 1.11
N ASN A 77 -22.17 -4.32 -0.07
CA ASN A 77 -20.75 -4.42 -0.42
C ASN A 77 -19.85 -3.40 0.31
N ASN A 78 -20.43 -2.48 1.07
CA ASN A 78 -19.71 -1.54 1.93
C ASN A 78 -19.32 -2.15 3.29
N SER A 79 -19.61 -3.43 3.51
CA SER A 79 -19.29 -4.15 4.73
C SER A 79 -18.54 -5.46 4.44
N ASN A 80 -17.67 -5.85 5.37
CA ASN A 80 -16.93 -7.11 5.36
C ASN A 80 -16.89 -7.65 6.81
N PRO A 81 -17.54 -8.80 7.09
CA PRO A 81 -17.64 -9.36 8.44
C PRO A 81 -16.29 -9.73 9.09
N SER A 82 -15.25 -10.00 8.28
CA SER A 82 -13.98 -10.56 8.76
C SER A 82 -12.78 -9.94 8.04
N GLY A 83 -12.86 -8.67 7.64
CA GLY A 83 -11.77 -8.06 6.88
C GLY A 83 -12.04 -6.63 6.43
N PRO A 84 -11.14 -6.10 5.57
CA PRO A 84 -11.22 -4.71 5.15
C PRO A 84 -12.33 -4.53 4.12
N VAL A 85 -12.80 -3.28 4.02
CA VAL A 85 -13.63 -2.83 2.92
C VAL A 85 -12.78 -2.02 1.97
N THR A 86 -12.90 -2.32 0.68
CA THR A 86 -12.19 -1.64 -0.40
C THR A 86 -13.09 -0.59 -1.05
N VAL A 87 -12.61 0.64 -1.14
CA VAL A 87 -13.27 1.74 -1.81
C VAL A 87 -12.48 2.08 -3.08
N PRO A 88 -13.03 1.83 -4.28
CA PRO A 88 -12.36 2.17 -5.53
C PRO A 88 -12.26 3.69 -5.69
N ILE A 89 -11.11 4.15 -6.18
CA ILE A 89 -10.82 5.56 -6.46
C ILE A 89 -10.20 5.70 -7.84
N ALA A 90 -10.35 6.87 -8.45
CA ALA A 90 -9.66 7.23 -9.67
C ALA A 90 -8.14 7.32 -9.43
N ALA A 91 -7.37 7.27 -10.52
CA ALA A 91 -5.95 7.55 -10.46
C ALA A 91 -5.71 8.98 -9.91
N PRO A 92 -4.92 9.16 -8.83
CA PRO A 92 -4.75 10.48 -8.21
C PRO A 92 -4.03 11.48 -9.12
N SER A 93 -4.57 12.68 -9.25
CA SER A 93 -3.85 13.78 -9.90
C SER A 93 -2.83 14.35 -8.92
N ILE A 94 -1.54 14.30 -9.25
CA ILE A 94 -0.43 14.74 -8.40
C ILE A 94 0.36 15.83 -9.15
N THR A 95 0.46 17.01 -8.55
CA THR A 95 1.05 18.19 -9.21
C THR A 95 1.91 19.03 -8.25
N GLY A 96 2.65 19.99 -8.81
CA GLY A 96 3.55 20.87 -8.04
C GLY A 96 4.75 20.12 -7.46
N CYS A 97 5.29 19.16 -8.21
CA CYS A 97 6.37 18.31 -7.74
C CYS A 97 7.74 18.97 -7.93
N THR A 98 8.53 18.96 -6.86
CA THR A 98 9.92 19.42 -6.80
C THR A 98 10.81 18.28 -6.31
N THR A 99 12.11 18.38 -6.55
CA THR A 99 13.08 17.37 -6.09
C THR A 99 14.08 17.98 -5.12
N SER A 100 14.68 17.14 -4.27
CA SER A 100 15.82 17.53 -3.42
C SER A 100 17.11 17.80 -4.22
N MET A 101 17.13 17.49 -5.52
CA MET A 101 18.28 17.72 -6.38
C MET A 101 18.17 19.09 -7.05
N TRP A 102 19.20 19.90 -6.89
CA TRP A 102 19.27 21.20 -7.54
C TRP A 102 19.29 21.05 -9.07
N GLY A 103 18.56 21.92 -9.78
CA GLY A 103 18.47 21.88 -11.25
C GLY A 103 17.71 20.68 -11.82
N VAL A 104 16.92 19.97 -11.00
CA VAL A 104 16.12 18.82 -11.42
C VAL A 104 14.64 19.04 -11.10
N SER A 105 13.79 18.92 -12.12
CA SER A 105 12.33 18.92 -11.98
C SER A 105 11.79 17.50 -11.88
N ALA A 106 10.61 17.34 -11.26
CA ALA A 106 9.89 16.08 -11.23
C ALA A 106 8.46 16.20 -11.75
N THR A 107 7.99 15.15 -12.40
CA THR A 107 6.59 14.95 -12.76
C THR A 107 6.15 13.58 -12.25
N VAL A 108 4.87 13.50 -11.84
CA VAL A 108 4.25 12.26 -11.41
C VAL A 108 3.05 12.02 -12.30
N THR A 109 3.00 10.84 -12.90
CA THR A 109 1.86 10.38 -13.70
C THR A 109 1.29 9.15 -13.05
N THR A 110 -0.03 9.13 -12.85
CA THR A 110 -0.74 7.99 -12.28
C THR A 110 -1.66 7.37 -13.32
N SER A 111 -1.93 6.07 -13.19
CA SER A 111 -2.82 5.33 -14.08
C SER A 111 -3.37 4.07 -13.40
N GLY A 112 -4.34 3.42 -14.04
CA GLY A 112 -4.94 2.18 -13.56
C GLY A 112 -6.00 2.37 -12.48
N SER A 113 -6.47 1.23 -11.94
CA SER A 113 -7.51 1.18 -10.90
C SER A 113 -6.88 1.24 -9.51
N TRP A 114 -7.07 2.38 -8.84
CA TRP A 114 -6.62 2.58 -7.47
C TRP A 114 -7.73 2.25 -6.48
N ALA A 115 -7.37 1.97 -5.24
CA ALA A 115 -8.34 1.83 -4.17
C ALA A 115 -7.75 2.30 -2.84
N ILE A 116 -8.62 2.67 -1.91
CA ILE A 116 -8.28 2.77 -0.50
C ILE A 116 -8.97 1.65 0.25
N THR A 117 -8.35 1.11 1.30
CA THR A 117 -9.01 0.17 2.19
C THR A 117 -9.14 0.76 3.58
N GLY A 118 -10.23 0.41 4.26
CA GLY A 118 -10.41 0.64 5.69
C GLY A 118 -10.61 -0.69 6.39
N GLN A 119 -9.99 -0.88 7.54
CA GLN A 119 -10.20 -2.02 8.42
C GLN A 119 -10.47 -1.50 9.82
N ASN A 120 -11.65 -1.82 10.34
CA ASN A 120 -12.02 -1.52 11.70
C ASN A 120 -11.09 -2.26 12.68
N GLY A 121 -10.74 -1.56 13.76
CA GLY A 121 -9.78 -2.01 14.77
C GLY A 121 -9.41 -0.88 15.72
N SER A 122 -8.51 -1.16 16.67
CA SER A 122 -7.97 -0.16 17.59
C SER A 122 -6.44 -0.23 17.56
N PRO A 123 -5.76 0.60 16.73
CA PRO A 123 -6.32 1.66 15.86
C PRO A 123 -6.96 1.13 14.56
N ILE A 124 -7.78 1.97 13.91
CA ILE A 124 -8.33 1.68 12.57
C ILE A 124 -7.18 1.77 11.57
N THR A 125 -7.00 0.73 10.75
CA THR A 125 -5.99 0.74 9.69
C THR A 125 -6.61 1.19 8.38
N GLY A 126 -5.81 1.94 7.61
CA GLY A 126 -6.16 2.37 6.27
C GLY A 126 -5.05 1.97 5.33
N SER A 127 -5.33 1.76 4.06
CA SER A 127 -4.26 1.50 3.10
C SER A 127 -4.58 2.05 1.73
N LEU A 128 -3.54 2.28 0.92
CA LEU A 128 -3.63 2.70 -0.46
C LEU A 128 -3.17 1.55 -1.36
N VAL A 129 -4.09 1.05 -2.18
CA VAL A 129 -3.81 0.02 -3.18
C VAL A 129 -3.41 0.69 -4.48
N ILE A 130 -2.15 0.47 -4.85
CA ILE A 130 -1.54 0.98 -6.08
C ILE A 130 -1.57 -0.14 -7.12
N PRO A 131 -2.20 0.05 -8.28
CA PRO A 131 -2.17 -0.96 -9.34
C PRO A 131 -0.75 -1.14 -9.89
N THR A 132 -0.50 -2.23 -10.62
CA THR A 132 0.80 -2.45 -11.27
C THR A 132 1.15 -1.27 -12.18
N GLY A 133 2.33 -0.66 -11.99
CA GLY A 133 2.77 0.53 -12.71
C GLY A 133 1.93 1.77 -12.41
N GLY A 134 1.18 1.76 -11.30
CA GLY A 134 0.13 2.75 -11.03
C GLY A 134 0.63 4.17 -10.91
N ALA A 135 1.90 4.38 -10.53
CA ALA A 135 2.55 5.68 -10.54
C ALA A 135 3.93 5.60 -11.20
N VAL A 136 4.21 6.57 -12.06
CA VAL A 136 5.51 6.78 -12.70
C VAL A 136 6.00 8.18 -12.35
N ILE A 137 7.13 8.25 -11.67
CA ILE A 137 7.80 9.50 -11.32
C ILE A 137 8.96 9.69 -12.29
N LYS A 138 8.96 10.79 -13.03
CA LYS A 138 10.04 11.15 -13.94
C LYS A 138 10.75 12.39 -13.42
N THR A 139 12.07 12.37 -13.46
CA THR A 139 12.88 13.56 -13.26
C THR A 139 13.52 14.00 -14.56
N SER A 140 13.82 15.29 -14.69
CA SER A 140 14.48 15.89 -15.86
C SER A 140 15.41 17.03 -15.44
N GLY A 141 16.36 17.38 -16.31
CA GLY A 141 17.41 18.35 -16.01
C GLY A 141 18.76 17.63 -15.81
N LEU A 142 19.46 17.96 -14.72
CA LEU A 142 20.79 17.39 -14.44
C LEU A 142 20.79 15.88 -14.17
N ALA A 143 19.66 15.32 -13.71
CA ALA A 143 19.46 13.89 -13.53
C ALA A 143 18.10 13.46 -14.11
N THR A 144 18.15 12.56 -15.09
CA THR A 144 16.96 12.03 -15.76
C THR A 144 16.70 10.60 -15.30
N CYS A 145 15.76 10.45 -14.38
CA CYS A 145 15.40 9.19 -13.75
C CYS A 145 13.93 8.88 -14.02
N THR A 146 13.60 7.60 -14.11
CA THR A 146 12.22 7.10 -14.12
C THR A 146 12.06 6.09 -13.00
N ALA A 147 11.19 6.38 -12.04
CA ALA A 147 10.81 5.46 -10.98
C ALA A 147 9.37 4.97 -11.23
N VAL A 148 9.20 3.66 -11.37
CA VAL A 148 7.89 3.02 -11.49
C VAL A 148 7.53 2.42 -10.13
N VAL A 149 6.38 2.81 -9.59
CA VAL A 149 5.83 2.24 -8.34
C VAL A 149 4.98 1.02 -8.69
N ALA A 150 5.06 -0.02 -7.86
CA ALA A 150 4.39 -1.30 -8.08
C ALA A 150 4.74 -1.93 -9.45
N PRO A 151 6.03 -2.12 -9.79
CA PRO A 151 6.44 -2.41 -11.16
C PRO A 151 5.97 -3.78 -11.70
N THR A 152 5.71 -4.75 -10.82
CA THR A 152 5.43 -6.15 -11.21
C THR A 152 4.07 -6.67 -10.74
N ALA A 153 3.56 -6.14 -9.63
CA ALA A 153 2.28 -6.54 -9.04
C ALA A 153 1.69 -5.35 -8.27
N PRO A 154 0.36 -5.33 -8.00
CA PRO A 154 -0.26 -4.31 -7.18
C PRO A 154 0.42 -4.23 -5.81
N ALA A 155 0.61 -3.01 -5.32
CA ALA A 155 1.21 -2.76 -4.01
C ALA A 155 0.15 -2.27 -3.03
N ASN A 156 0.19 -2.78 -1.81
CA ASN A 156 -0.61 -2.27 -0.71
C ASN A 156 0.26 -1.42 0.21
N VAL A 157 0.02 -0.11 0.21
CA VAL A 157 0.77 0.86 1.01
C VAL A 157 0.01 1.10 2.31
N ALA A 158 0.59 0.64 3.42
CA ALA A 158 -0.02 0.70 4.73
C ALA A 158 -0.12 2.13 5.27
N GLY A 159 -1.18 2.40 6.02
CA GLY A 159 -1.43 3.67 6.69
C GLY A 159 -2.39 3.50 7.87
N SER A 160 -2.83 4.63 8.39
CA SER A 160 -3.86 4.71 9.42
C SER A 160 -5.07 5.45 8.91
N TRP A 161 -6.25 5.05 9.38
CA TRP A 161 -7.49 5.78 9.18
C TRP A 161 -7.88 6.43 10.50
N THR A 162 -8.38 7.65 10.46
CA THR A 162 -8.94 8.34 11.64
C THR A 162 -10.28 8.91 11.26
N ASN A 163 -11.34 8.43 11.92
CA ASN A 163 -12.67 9.00 11.76
C ASN A 163 -12.71 10.43 12.30
N GLY A 164 -13.36 11.32 11.57
CA GLY A 164 -13.48 12.73 11.94
C GLY A 164 -14.40 13.49 10.98
N SER A 165 -14.36 14.82 11.04
CA SER A 165 -15.09 15.69 10.11
C SER A 165 -14.13 16.71 9.46
N PRO A 166 -13.51 16.37 8.31
CA PRO A 166 -13.56 15.09 7.61
C PRO A 166 -12.66 14.01 8.24
N SER A 167 -12.87 12.76 7.86
CA SER A 167 -11.95 11.66 8.21
C SER A 167 -10.63 11.82 7.48
N THR A 168 -9.58 11.18 8.01
CA THR A 168 -8.24 11.25 7.44
C THR A 168 -7.60 9.88 7.22
N VAL A 169 -6.80 9.77 6.16
CA VAL A 169 -5.92 8.63 5.90
C VAL A 169 -4.49 9.13 5.89
N SER A 170 -3.65 8.57 6.76
CA SER A 170 -2.24 8.96 6.87
C SER A 170 -1.31 7.83 6.47
N LEU A 171 -0.43 8.13 5.53
CA LEU A 171 0.71 7.32 5.11
C LEU A 171 1.95 7.95 5.73
N ASN A 172 2.66 7.22 6.58
CA ASN A 172 3.86 7.71 7.25
C ASN A 172 5.05 6.82 6.89
N ASN A 173 5.93 7.31 6.01
CA ASN A 173 7.05 6.54 5.45
C ASN A 173 6.62 5.16 4.95
N ALA A 174 5.42 5.07 4.37
CA ALA A 174 4.82 3.82 3.97
C ALA A 174 5.54 3.25 2.74
N SER A 175 5.98 2.01 2.82
CA SER A 175 6.82 1.39 1.79
C SER A 175 6.02 0.92 0.58
N ALA A 176 6.58 1.10 -0.62
CA ALA A 176 6.09 0.49 -1.85
C ALA A 176 7.27 -0.07 -2.66
N PRO A 177 7.10 -1.21 -3.36
CA PRO A 177 8.09 -1.69 -4.31
C PRO A 177 8.22 -0.72 -5.48
N ILE A 178 9.45 -0.45 -5.89
CA ILE A 178 9.76 0.44 -7.01
C ILE A 178 10.80 -0.17 -7.95
N LYS A 179 10.83 0.32 -9.18
CA LYS A 179 11.93 0.10 -10.14
C LYS A 179 12.41 1.46 -10.61
N VAL A 180 13.67 1.79 -10.34
CA VAL A 180 14.30 3.03 -10.81
C VAL A 180 15.22 2.72 -11.99
N THR A 181 15.05 3.45 -13.08
CA THR A 181 15.92 3.45 -14.26
C THR A 181 16.42 4.86 -14.54
N GLY A 182 17.55 4.99 -15.22
CA GLY A 182 18.15 6.28 -15.55
C GLY A 182 19.68 6.23 -15.56
N GLY A 183 20.27 7.42 -15.70
CA GLY A 183 21.72 7.60 -15.74
C GLY A 183 22.32 8.03 -14.39
N PHE A 184 23.41 8.80 -14.47
CA PHE A 184 24.10 9.35 -13.31
C PHE A 184 23.15 10.12 -12.37
N GLY A 185 23.31 9.92 -11.06
CA GLY A 185 22.48 10.55 -10.02
C GLY A 185 21.17 9.82 -9.70
N CYS A 186 20.76 8.83 -10.49
CA CYS A 186 19.56 8.05 -10.23
C CYS A 186 19.79 6.93 -9.21
N PRO A 187 18.91 6.75 -8.21
CA PRO A 187 19.04 5.69 -7.20
C PRO A 187 18.58 4.32 -7.76
N THR A 188 19.26 3.83 -8.81
CA THR A 188 18.87 2.61 -9.56
C THR A 188 18.96 1.32 -8.75
N SER A 189 19.73 1.31 -7.66
CA SER A 189 19.81 0.20 -6.70
C SER A 189 18.61 0.15 -5.74
N SER A 190 17.78 1.20 -5.67
CA SER A 190 16.61 1.22 -4.79
C SER A 190 15.48 0.38 -5.39
N THR A 191 15.09 -0.68 -4.68
CA THR A 191 13.96 -1.54 -5.03
C THR A 191 12.71 -1.24 -4.19
N THR A 192 12.87 -0.42 -3.15
CA THR A 192 11.78 0.05 -2.28
C THR A 192 11.86 1.56 -2.18
N GLY A 193 10.71 2.22 -2.27
CA GLY A 193 10.55 3.64 -1.95
C GLY A 193 9.54 3.81 -0.83
N THR A 194 9.48 5.02 -0.26
CA THR A 194 8.48 5.36 0.75
C THR A 194 7.63 6.53 0.29
N VAL A 195 6.38 6.55 0.76
CA VAL A 195 5.46 7.67 0.59
C VAL A 195 5.01 8.20 1.95
N THR A 196 4.98 9.51 2.07
CA THR A 196 4.39 10.22 3.21
C THR A 196 3.35 11.20 2.73
N ALA A 197 2.12 11.05 3.21
CA ALA A 197 1.00 11.92 2.87
C ALA A 197 -0.13 11.74 3.88
N THR A 198 -0.87 12.82 4.16
CA THR A 198 -2.15 12.75 4.86
C THR A 198 -3.24 13.21 3.91
N TYR A 199 -4.31 12.45 3.76
CA TYR A 199 -5.46 12.76 2.92
C TYR A 199 -6.68 13.03 3.78
N LYS A 200 -7.41 14.10 3.49
CA LYS A 200 -8.76 14.35 4.01
C LYS A 200 -9.76 13.66 3.08
N VAL A 201 -10.62 12.83 3.64
CA VAL A 201 -11.67 12.10 2.92
C VAL A 201 -13.01 12.77 3.17
N ASN A 202 -13.52 13.45 2.16
CA ASN A 202 -14.79 14.17 2.23
C ASN A 202 -15.90 13.36 1.55
N ASN A 203 -17.10 13.43 2.12
CA ASN A 203 -18.33 13.00 1.46
C ASN A 203 -18.82 14.14 0.54
N THR A 204 -18.74 13.95 -0.77
CA THR A 204 -19.19 14.95 -1.74
C THR A 204 -20.68 14.84 -2.06
N THR A 205 -21.34 13.75 -1.64
CA THR A 205 -22.79 13.59 -1.75
C THR A 205 -23.51 14.38 -0.65
N ASN A 206 -23.00 14.29 0.58
CA ASN A 206 -23.49 15.07 1.72
C ASN A 206 -22.32 15.48 2.64
N PRO A 207 -21.79 16.71 2.50
CA PRO A 207 -20.65 17.18 3.28
C PRO A 207 -20.85 17.22 4.80
N SER A 208 -22.10 17.20 5.28
CA SER A 208 -22.40 17.19 6.72
C SER A 208 -22.29 15.79 7.34
N VAL A 209 -22.19 14.74 6.51
CA VAL A 209 -22.11 13.34 6.95
C VAL A 209 -20.74 12.79 6.55
N PRO A 210 -19.77 12.69 7.47
CA PRO A 210 -18.42 12.25 7.13
C PRO A 210 -18.39 10.78 6.69
N ILE A 211 -17.36 10.44 5.91
CA ILE A 211 -17.06 9.04 5.58
C ILE A 211 -16.37 8.39 6.77
N THR A 212 -16.93 7.32 7.34
CA THR A 212 -16.39 6.67 8.54
C THR A 212 -16.19 5.18 8.34
N VAL A 213 -15.21 4.63 9.05
CA VAL A 213 -14.94 3.19 9.16
C VAL A 213 -15.36 2.73 10.57
N GLY A 214 -16.23 1.73 10.67
CA GLY A 214 -16.68 1.18 11.94
C GLY A 214 -17.05 -0.30 11.81
N PRO A 215 -17.58 -0.94 12.85
CA PRO A 215 -18.16 -2.28 12.75
C PRO A 215 -19.31 -2.37 11.75
#